data_AF-A0A3D3A675-F1
#
_entry.id   AF-A0A3D3A675-F1
#
_cell.length_a   1.000
_cell.length_b   1.000
_cell.length_c   1.000
_cell.angle_alpha   90.00
_cell.angle_beta   90.00
_cell.angle_gamma   90.00
#
_symmetry.space_group_name_H-M   'P 1'
#
loop_
_entity.id
_entity.type
_entity.pdbx_description
1 polymer ?
#
loop_
_entity_poly.entity_id
_entity_poly.type
_entity_poly.pdbx_seq_one_letter_code
_entity_poly.pdbx_strand_id
1 'polypeptide(L)' 'MERFARPQGFSPYAWNTTKRIAIEVWKCHFAGRQFARTLNFMHPLFYQMIRTPEGLPLVPESCMRGFI' A
#
# COMPACT_ATOMS: atom_id res chain seq x y z
N MET A 1 0.38 10.99 16.50
CA MET A 1 1.50 10.31 15.80
C MET A 1 0.96 9.68 14.53
N GLU A 2 1.39 10.13 13.35
CA GLU A 2 1.12 9.38 12.12
C GLU A 2 2.00 8.12 12.14
N ARG A 3 1.38 6.93 12.22
CA ARG A 3 2.09 5.62 12.21
C ARG A 3 2.96 5.43 10.97
N PHE A 4 2.66 6.17 9.90
CA PHE A 4 3.41 6.17 8.64
C PHE A 4 3.77 7.62 8.28
N ALA A 5 4.90 8.09 8.81
CA ALA A 5 5.49 9.37 8.40
C ALA A 5 6.07 9.27 6.99
N ARG A 6 6.17 10.41 6.31
CA ARG A 6 6.77 10.48 4.97
C ARG A 6 8.23 10.01 5.02
N PRO A 7 8.64 9.02 4.22
CA PRO A 7 10.03 8.61 4.15
C PRO A 7 10.91 9.72 3.56
N GLN A 8 12.14 9.81 4.05
CA GLN A 8 13.12 10.79 3.59
C GLN A 8 13.44 10.54 2.10
N GLY A 9 13.40 11.57 1.26
CA GLY A 9 13.58 11.44 -0.20
C GLY A 9 12.31 11.15 -0.99
N PHE A 10 11.15 10.92 -0.34
CA PHE A 10 9.88 10.79 -1.04
C PHE A 10 9.23 12.15 -1.30
N SER A 11 8.79 12.38 -2.54
CA SER A 11 7.99 13.54 -2.90
C SER A 11 6.71 13.61 -2.02
N PRO A 12 6.31 14.80 -1.50
CA PRO A 12 5.05 14.95 -0.78
C PRO A 12 3.85 14.44 -1.58
N TYR A 13 3.86 14.68 -2.89
CA TYR A 13 2.82 14.21 -3.80
C TYR A 13 2.82 12.69 -3.91
N ALA A 14 3.99 12.08 -4.10
CA ALA A 14 4.13 10.63 -4.16
C ALA A 14 3.66 9.95 -2.86
N TRP A 15 3.99 10.55 -1.70
CA TRP A 15 3.56 10.02 -0.41
C TRP A 15 2.05 10.15 -0.19
N ASN A 16 1.44 11.27 -0.58
CA ASN A 16 -0.01 11.42 -0.50
C ASN A 16 -0.74 10.42 -1.42
N THR A 17 -0.23 10.20 -2.63
CA THR A 17 -0.74 9.18 -3.54
C THR A 17 -0.60 7.78 -2.95
N THR A 18 0.53 7.47 -2.30
CA THR A 18 0.76 6.20 -1.58
C THR A 18 -0.30 5.97 -0.49
N LYS A 19 -0.59 6.98 0.34
CA LYS A 19 -1.66 6.91 1.35
C LYS A 19 -3.03 6.67 0.73
N ARG A 20 -3.36 7.38 -0.35
CA ARG A 20 -4.65 7.22 -1.07
C ARG A 20 -4.82 5.80 -1.61
N ILE A 21 -3.76 5.26 -2.22
CA ILE A 21 -3.76 3.89 -2.73
C ILE A 21 -3.91 2.89 -1.58
N ALA A 22 -3.21 3.06 -0.47
CA ALA A 22 -3.36 2.18 0.70
C ALA A 22 -4.82 2.17 1.19
N ILE A 23 -5.46 3.33 1.30
CA ILE A 23 -6.88 3.45 1.67
C ILE A 23 -7.77 2.73 0.65
N GLU A 24 -7.48 2.84 -0.64
CA GLU A 24 -8.24 2.17 -1.70
C GLU A 24 -8.13 0.64 -1.60
N VAL A 25 -6.94 0.11 -1.33
CA VAL A 25 -6.70 -1.32 -1.07
C VAL A 25 -7.56 -1.79 0.11
N TRP A 26 -7.56 -1.04 1.22
CA TRP A 26 -8.40 -1.35 2.37
C TRP A 26 -9.89 -1.34 2.03
N LYS A 27 -10.35 -0.35 1.25
CA LYS A 27 -11.74 -0.30 0.79
C LYS A 27 -12.10 -1.51 -0.07
N CYS A 28 -11.23 -1.92 -0.98
CA CYS A 28 -11.42 -3.14 -1.79
C CYS A 28 -11.52 -4.38 -0.90
N HIS A 29 -10.62 -4.51 0.09
CA HIS A 29 -10.64 -5.63 1.03
C HIS A 29 -11.95 -5.69 1.84
N PHE A 30 -12.38 -4.57 2.44
CA PHE A 30 -13.66 -4.51 3.17
C PHE A 30 -14.88 -4.72 2.27
N ALA A 31 -14.78 -4.38 0.99
CA ALA A 31 -15.84 -4.62 0.01
C ALA A 31 -15.82 -6.03 -0.61
N GLY A 32 -14.86 -6.90 -0.22
CA GLY A 32 -14.69 -8.22 -0.81
C GLY A 32 -14.31 -8.21 -2.30
N ARG A 33 -13.77 -7.08 -2.79
CA ARG A 33 -13.36 -6.90 -4.20
C ARG A 33 -11.84 -7.02 -4.31
N GLN A 34 -11.38 -7.70 -5.35
CA GLN A 34 -9.94 -7.71 -5.66
C GLN A 34 -9.48 -6.34 -6.13
N PHE A 35 -8.31 -5.92 -5.66
CA PHE A 35 -7.68 -4.69 -6.13
C PHE A 35 -7.12 -4.92 -7.54
N ALA A 36 -7.77 -4.31 -8.55
CA ALA A 36 -7.47 -4.58 -9.96
C ALA A 36 -6.32 -3.74 -10.54
N ARG A 37 -5.69 -2.86 -9.77
CA ARG A 37 -4.59 -2.02 -10.27
C ARG A 37 -3.24 -2.66 -9.94
N THR A 38 -2.30 -2.54 -10.87
CA THR A 38 -0.91 -2.89 -10.61
C THR A 38 -0.27 -1.87 -9.68
N LEU A 39 0.28 -2.34 -8.56
CA LEU A 39 1.06 -1.53 -7.63
C LEU A 39 2.52 -1.63 -8.05
N ASN A 40 2.96 -0.67 -8.87
CA ASN A 40 4.38 -0.45 -9.15
C ASN A 40 4.93 0.39 -8.00
N PHE A 41 5.58 -0.22 -7.00
CA PHE A 41 6.06 0.56 -5.86
C PHE A 41 7.44 0.15 -5.35
N MET A 42 8.22 1.18 -5.01
CA MET A 42 9.64 1.12 -4.66
C MET A 42 9.93 1.25 -3.15
N HIS A 43 8.95 1.55 -2.29
CA HIS A 43 9.20 1.86 -0.87
C HIS A 43 8.62 0.81 0.11
N PRO A 44 9.43 0.21 1.00
CA PRO A 44 9.01 -0.86 1.91
C PRO A 44 7.84 -0.51 2.83
N LEU A 45 7.77 0.75 3.30
CA LEU A 45 6.69 1.21 4.19
C LEU A 45 5.30 1.04 3.59
N PHE A 46 5.15 1.14 2.26
CA PHE A 46 3.85 0.96 1.64
C PHE A 46 3.29 -0.44 1.89
N TYR A 47 4.14 -1.47 1.77
CA TYR A 47 3.76 -2.86 2.05
C TYR A 47 3.35 -3.07 3.50
N GLN A 48 3.94 -2.32 4.44
CA GLN A 48 3.50 -2.35 5.85
C GLN A 48 2.12 -1.72 6.04
N MET A 49 1.71 -0.76 5.20
CA MET A 49 0.38 -0.13 5.28
C MET A 49 -0.75 -1.01 4.75
N ILE A 50 -0.43 -1.92 3.82
CA ILE A 50 -1.39 -2.82 3.17
C ILE A 50 -1.33 -4.25 3.74
N ARG A 51 -0.78 -4.40 4.94
CA ARG A 51 -0.86 -5.65 5.73
C ARG A 51 -1.91 -5.51 6.81
N THR A 52 -2.58 -6.61 7.10
CA THR A 52 -3.42 -6.71 8.29
C THR A 52 -2.55 -6.61 9.55
N PRO A 53 -3.11 -6.25 10.72
CA PRO A 53 -2.36 -6.27 11.98
C PRO A 53 -1.76 -7.66 12.32
N GLU A 54 -2.30 -8.73 11.75
CA GLU A 54 -1.79 -10.11 11.84
C GLU A 54 -0.65 -10.40 10.83
N GLY A 55 -0.33 -9.44 9.96
CA GLY A 55 0.75 -9.54 8.98
C GLY A 55 0.34 -10.12 7.62
N LEU A 56 -0.95 -10.38 7.38
CA LEU A 56 -1.43 -10.93 6.13
C LEU A 56 -1.50 -9.84 5.03
N PRO A 57 -1.08 -10.13 3.79
CA PRO A 57 -1.19 -9.17 2.69
C PRO A 57 -2.66 -8.99 2.26
N LEU A 58 -3.13 -7.73 2.17
CA LEU A 58 -4.50 -7.41 1.71
C LEU A 58 -4.67 -7.57 0.19
N VAL A 59 -3.56 -7.59 -0.54
CA VAL A 59 -3.48 -7.63 -1.99
C VAL A 59 -2.72 -8.88 -2.38
N PRO A 60 -3.14 -9.62 -3.41
CA PRO A 60 -2.36 -10.74 -3.90
C PRO A 60 -1.01 -10.27 -4.43
N GLU A 61 0.04 -11.08 -4.21
CA GLU A 61 1.42 -10.80 -4.61
C GLU A 61 1.54 -10.55 -6.13
N SER A 62 0.63 -11.11 -6.93
CA SER A 62 0.52 -10.87 -8.37
C SER A 62 0.27 -9.41 -8.75
N CYS A 63 -0.32 -8.61 -7.85
CA CYS A 63 -0.53 -7.18 -8.04
C CYS A 63 0.66 -6.34 -7.57
N MET A 64 1.62 -6.93 -6.85
CA MET A 64 2.81 -6.28 -6.29
C MET A 64 4.01 -6.47 -7.23
N ARG A 65 4.14 -5.63 -8.25
CA ARG A 65 5.31 -5.67 -9.14
C ARG A 65 6.48 -4.91 -8.52
N GLY A 66 7.61 -5.59 -8.33
CA GLY A 66 8.83 -5.01 -7.76
C GLY A 66 9.17 -5.45 -6.34
N PHE A 67 8.45 -6.43 -5.78
CA PHE A 67 8.84 -7.10 -4.53
C PHE A 67 9.92 -8.15 -4.87
N ILE A 68 11.19 -7.80 -4.66
CA ILE A 68 12.36 -8.70 -4.68
C ILE A 68 13.16 -8.41 -3.42
#